data_AF-A0A4Y8RS39-F1
#
_entry.id   AF-A0A4Y8RS39-F1
#
_cell.length_a   1.000
_cell.length_b   1.000
_cell.length_c   1.000
_cell.angle_alpha   90.00
_cell.angle_beta   90.00
_cell.angle_gamma   90.00
#
_symmetry.space_group_name_H-M   'P 1'
#
loop_
_entity.id
_entity.type
_entity.pdbx_description
1 polymer ?
#
loop_
_entity_poly.entity_id
_entity_poly.type
_entity_poly.pdbx_seq_one_letter_code
_entity_poly.pdbx_strand_id
1 'polypeptide(L)'
;MTKENIVRYSLNELLSKDGGTQDDAPEGPELGPDFWATAELVVPRAKKSIHLRIDQEVYDFFKSQGPGHLTRMGAVLRSYVEAQRRS
;
A
#
# COMPACT_ATOMS: atom_id res chain seq x y z
N MET A 1 10.91 13.48 1.51
CA MET A 1 10.49 13.16 0.14
C MET A 1 11.41 13.95 -0.80
N THR A 2 12.35 13.29 -1.47
CA THR A 2 13.21 13.94 -2.48
C THR A 2 12.43 14.02 -3.79
N LYS A 3 12.64 15.10 -4.57
CA LYS A 3 11.93 15.41 -5.82
C LYS A 3 12.14 14.38 -6.95
N GLU A 4 13.01 13.40 -6.75
CA GLU A 4 13.55 12.51 -7.78
C GLU A 4 12.59 11.40 -8.26
N ASN A 5 11.42 11.25 -7.64
CA ASN A 5 10.44 10.21 -8.01
C ASN A 5 9.09 10.77 -8.50
N ILE A 6 8.99 12.08 -8.73
CA ILE A 6 7.83 12.69 -9.39
C ILE A 6 8.15 12.73 -10.88
N VAL A 7 7.74 11.69 -11.60
CA VAL A 7 7.82 11.65 -13.07
C VAL A 7 6.67 12.50 -13.62
N ARG A 8 7.00 13.50 -14.45
CA ARG A 8 5.99 14.28 -15.17
C ARG A 8 5.58 13.51 -16.42
N TYR A 9 4.34 13.06 -16.44
CA TYR A 9 3.72 12.47 -17.63
C TYR A 9 3.00 13.53 -18.44
N SER A 10 3.07 13.44 -19.78
CA SER A 10 2.21 14.22 -20.66
C SER A 10 0.81 13.59 -20.77
N LEU A 11 -0.21 14.38 -21.12
CA LEU A 11 -1.59 13.89 -21.25
C LEU A 11 -1.70 12.72 -22.25
N ASN A 12 -1.02 12.82 -23.40
CA ASN A 12 -1.00 11.75 -24.40
C ASN A 12 -0.35 10.46 -23.89
N GLU A 13 0.69 10.59 -23.07
CA GLU A 13 1.40 9.45 -22.50
C GLU A 13 0.55 8.72 -21.46
N LEU A 14 -0.26 9.44 -20.67
CA LEU A 14 -1.23 8.84 -19.75
C LEU A 14 -2.33 8.10 -20.51
N LEU A 15 -2.84 8.66 -21.60
CA LEU A 15 -3.88 8.03 -22.41
C LEU A 15 -3.38 6.76 -23.14
N SER A 16 -2.09 6.71 -23.47
CA SER A 16 -1.48 5.51 -24.08
C SER A 16 -1.15 4.39 -23.09
N LYS A 17 -1.17 4.67 -21.78
CA LYS A 17 -0.87 3.67 -20.76
C LYS A 17 -2.12 2.86 -20.48
N ASP A 18 -1.96 1.54 -20.53
CA ASP A 18 -2.94 0.62 -19.98
C ASP A 18 -3.05 0.84 -18.47
N GLY A 19 -4.27 1.06 -17.98
CA GLY A 19 -4.59 1.21 -16.56
C GLY A 19 -4.38 -0.07 -15.75
N GLY A 20 -4.09 -1.20 -16.42
CA GLY A 20 -3.93 -2.52 -15.81
C GLY A 20 -5.27 -3.11 -15.38
N THR A 21 -6.38 -2.62 -15.93
CA THR A 21 -7.72 -3.17 -15.71
C THR A 21 -7.97 -4.24 -16.76
N GLN A 22 -8.55 -5.37 -16.35
CA GLN A 22 -8.96 -6.39 -17.31
C GLN A 22 -10.18 -5.91 -18.11
N ASP A 23 -10.21 -6.17 -19.41
CA ASP A 23 -11.31 -5.75 -20.31
C ASP A 23 -12.67 -6.39 -19.93
N ASP A 24 -12.65 -7.53 -19.23
CA ASP A 24 -13.81 -8.28 -18.77
C ASP A 24 -14.15 -8.02 -17.29
N ALA A 25 -13.55 -6.99 -16.67
CA ALA A 25 -13.85 -6.65 -15.29
C ALA A 25 -15.34 -6.30 -15.14
N PRO A 26 -16.06 -6.94 -14.19
CA PRO A 26 -17.47 -6.63 -13.96
C PRO A 26 -17.62 -5.19 -13.47
N GLU A 27 -18.72 -4.54 -13.87
CA GLU A 27 -19.07 -3.23 -13.32
C GLU A 27 -19.19 -3.31 -11.79
N GLY A 28 -18.50 -2.39 -11.11
CA GLY A 28 -18.55 -2.30 -9.65
C GLY A 28 -19.94 -1.90 -9.17
N PRO A 29 -20.34 -2.31 -7.95
CA PRO A 29 -21.60 -1.88 -7.36
C PRO A 29 -21.63 -0.36 -7.14
N GLU A 30 -22.78 0.27 -7.35
CA GLU A 30 -22.96 1.68 -7.03
C GLU A 30 -22.84 1.90 -5.51
N LEU A 31 -21.85 2.69 -5.10
CA LEU A 31 -21.62 3.06 -3.71
C LEU A 31 -22.50 4.27 -3.36
N GLY A 32 -23.67 4.00 -2.77
CA GLY A 32 -24.63 5.02 -2.38
C GLY A 32 -24.17 5.91 -1.20
N PRO A 33 -24.97 6.93 -0.82
CA PRO A 33 -24.64 7.89 0.23
C PRO A 33 -24.32 7.24 1.58
N ASP A 34 -25.01 6.14 1.91
CA ASP A 34 -24.84 5.42 3.17
C ASP A 34 -23.43 4.82 3.34
N PHE A 35 -22.81 4.37 2.25
CA PHE A 35 -21.44 3.88 2.26
C PHE A 35 -20.46 4.99 2.69
N TRP A 36 -20.64 6.18 2.13
CA TRP A 36 -19.80 7.34 2.40
C TRP A 36 -20.07 7.97 3.76
N ALA A 37 -21.29 7.83 4.31
CA ALA A 37 -21.64 8.34 5.63
C ALA A 37 -20.77 7.76 6.76
N THR A 38 -20.27 6.54 6.59
CA THR A 38 -19.39 5.85 7.57
C THR A 38 -17.93 5.78 7.16
N ALA A 39 -17.56 6.37 6.02
CA ALA A 39 -16.19 6.27 5.51
C ALA A 39 -15.22 7.06 6.40
N GLU A 40 -14.18 6.38 6.90
CA GLU A 40 -13.13 7.02 7.69
C GLU A 40 -12.05 7.59 6.75
N LEU A 41 -11.72 8.88 6.91
CA LEU A 41 -10.62 9.49 6.19
C LEU A 41 -9.28 8.98 6.73
N VAL A 42 -8.67 8.02 6.04
CA VAL A 42 -7.34 7.53 6.35
C VAL A 42 -6.29 8.35 5.61
N VAL A 43 -5.62 9.27 6.32
CA VAL A 43 -4.46 9.97 5.77
C VAL A 43 -3.25 9.03 5.81
N PRO A 44 -2.66 8.62 4.67
CA PRO A 44 -1.51 7.74 4.67
C PRO A 44 -0.32 8.46 5.31
N ARG A 45 0.05 8.03 6.52
CA ARG A 45 1.26 8.54 7.18
C ARG A 45 2.48 8.11 6.38
N ALA A 46 3.36 9.08 6.10
CA ALA A 46 4.63 8.80 5.47
C ALA A 46 5.41 7.77 6.29
N LYS A 47 5.82 6.67 5.65
CA LYS A 47 6.70 5.68 6.30
C LYS A 47 8.05 6.34 6.58
N LYS A 48 8.59 6.14 7.78
CA LYS A 48 9.95 6.57 8.10
C LYS A 48 10.93 5.54 7.54
N SER A 49 11.82 5.99 6.64
CA SER A 49 12.92 5.15 6.16
C SER A 49 13.99 5.05 7.26
N ILE A 50 14.27 3.84 7.72
CA ILE A 50 15.27 3.56 8.75
C ILE A 50 16.14 2.38 8.30
N HIS A 51 17.39 2.37 8.73
CA HIS A 51 18.22 1.17 8.66
C HIS A 51 17.93 0.32 9.90
N LEU A 52 17.30 -0.83 9.70
CA LEU A 52 16.98 -1.79 10.76
C LEU A 52 17.74 -3.10 10.49
N ARG A 53 18.39 -3.64 11.51
CA ARG A 53 18.92 -5.00 11.48
C ARG A 53 17.83 -5.96 11.95
N ILE A 54 17.61 -7.01 11.18
CA ILE A 54 16.66 -8.09 11.46
C ILE A 54 17.39 -9.42 11.31
N ASP A 55 16.87 -10.46 11.97
CA ASP A 55 17.38 -11.81 11.78
C ASP A 55 17.21 -12.26 10.32
N GLN A 56 18.18 -13.04 9.84
CA GLN A 56 18.21 -13.55 8.48
C GLN A 56 16.99 -14.44 8.19
N GLU A 57 16.62 -15.31 9.13
CA GLU A 57 15.50 -16.24 8.96
C GLU A 57 14.18 -15.49 8.80
N VAL A 58 14.00 -14.42 9.59
CA VAL A 58 12.82 -13.56 9.53
C VAL A 58 12.75 -12.86 8.17
N TYR A 59 13.87 -12.30 7.69
CA TYR A 59 13.91 -11.66 6.39
C TYR A 59 13.56 -12.62 5.25
N ASP A 60 14.15 -13.82 5.26
CA ASP A 60 13.96 -14.82 4.22
C ASP A 60 12.53 -15.37 4.20
N PHE A 61 11.90 -15.53 5.37
CA PHE A 61 10.49 -15.90 5.48
C PHE A 61 9.57 -14.89 4.77
N PHE A 62 9.78 -13.59 4.95
CA PHE A 62 8.95 -12.60 4.26
C PHE A 62 9.31 -12.49 2.78
N LYS A 63 10.59 -12.61 2.44
CA LYS A 63 11.07 -12.51 1.06
C LYS A 63 10.55 -13.64 0.18
N SER A 64 10.44 -14.86 0.70
CA SER A 64 9.92 -16.02 -0.04
C SER A 64 8.47 -15.85 -0.50
N GLN A 65 7.69 -14.98 0.17
CA GLN A 65 6.30 -14.66 -0.19
C GLN A 65 6.19 -13.72 -1.41
N GLY A 66 7.32 -13.34 -2.04
CA GLY A 66 7.35 -12.57 -3.28
C GLY A 66 7.27 -11.04 -3.12
N PRO A 67 6.84 -10.33 -4.18
CA PRO A 67 6.73 -8.87 -4.17
C PRO A 67 5.90 -8.35 -2.97
N GLY A 68 6.32 -7.23 -2.41
CA GLY A 68 5.65 -6.63 -1.25
C GLY A 68 6.04 -7.22 0.11
N HIS A 69 7.09 -8.02 0.21
CA HIS A 69 7.58 -8.59 1.48
C HIS A 69 7.79 -7.55 2.59
N LEU A 70 8.37 -6.37 2.27
CA LEU A 70 8.52 -5.27 3.22
C LEU A 70 7.18 -4.68 3.68
N THR A 71 6.18 -4.66 2.81
CA THR A 71 4.82 -4.20 3.18
C THR A 71 4.17 -5.17 4.15
N ARG A 72 4.28 -6.49 3.91
CA ARG A 72 3.78 -7.53 4.82
C ARG A 72 4.49 -7.50 6.17
N MET A 73 5.82 -7.40 6.17
CA MET A 73 6.61 -7.26 7.39
C MET A 73 6.19 -6.01 8.19
N GLY A 74 5.98 -4.87 7.51
CA GLY A 74 5.48 -3.65 8.14
C GLY A 74 4.07 -3.79 8.73
N ALA A 75 3.20 -4.59 8.12
CA ALA A 75 1.85 -4.85 8.65
C ALA A 75 1.91 -5.66 9.96
N VAL A 76 2.80 -6.66 10.06
CA VAL A 76 3.02 -7.43 11.28
C VAL A 76 3.56 -6.56 12.41
N LEU A 77 4.55 -5.69 12.12
CA LEU A 77 5.06 -4.75 13.13
C LEU A 77 3.97 -3.79 13.61
N ARG A 78 3.06 -3.37 12.72
CA ARG A 78 1.93 -2.51 13.09
C ARG A 78 0.95 -3.25 14.00
N SER A 79 0.54 -4.47 13.65
CA SER A 79 -0.41 -5.23 14.47
C SER A 79 0.13 -5.51 15.86
N TYR A 80 1.44 -5.79 15.99
CA TYR A 80 2.11 -5.92 17.29
C TYR A 80 2.00 -4.64 18.13
N VAL A 81 2.30 -3.47 17.54
CA VAL A 81 2.19 -2.18 18.24
C VAL A 81 0.75 -1.87 18.67
N GLU A 82 -0.23 -2.19 17.82
CA GLU A 82 -1.65 -1.99 18.13
C GLU A 82 -2.12 -2.90 19.27
N ALA A 83 -1.72 -4.17 19.27
CA ALA A 83 -2.01 -5.10 20.34
C ALA A 83 -1.44 -4.61 21.68
N GLN A 84 -0.19 -4.14 21.67
CA GLN A 84 0.50 -3.61 22.86
C GLN A 84 -0.09 -2.30 23.39
N ARG A 85 -0.82 -1.55 22.57
CA ARG A 85 -1.52 -0.31 22.99
C ARG A 85 -2.92 -0.56 23.55
N ARG A 86 -3.49 -1.72 23.25
CA ARG A 86 -4.83 -2.13 23.72
C ARG A 86 -4.78 -2.91 25.04
N SER A 87 -3.60 -3.38 25.45
CA SER A 87 -3.31 -3.90 26.79
C SER A 87 -3.07 -2.77 27.79
#